data_AF-A0A835U6L6-F1
#
_entry.id   AF-A0A835U6L6-F1
#
_cell.length_a   1.000
_cell.length_b   1.000
_cell.length_c   1.000
_cell.angle_alpha   90.00
_cell.angle_beta   90.00
_cell.angle_gamma   90.00
#
_symmetry.space_group_name_H-M   'P 1'
#
loop_
_entity.id
_entity.type
_entity.pdbx_description
1 polymer ?
#
loop_
_entity_poly.entity_id
_entity_poly.type
_entity_poly.pdbx_seq_one_letter_code
_entity_poly.pdbx_strand_id
1 'polypeptide(L)'
;MFFAYRTNQLSVGSVCVQIITLPIGRFLAATLPKKDVRLPLTNWSFSLNPGPFSIKEHCLITIFAGAGAGGLYAIHIVTIVKAFYHRDIHPMAGFLLAQTTQLLGYGWAGIYRKALHLKEKREKGGTTRLQFFVIVFIGSFAYYAVPGFLFPCLSCISVLCLIFKKSVAAHQIGSGLRGLGIGSFGFDWSTVAGFLGSPLATPATAIFNIMASFVLVIYVLLPLTYWTNTYNAKRFPIMSAHVFDYTGRTYNTTRIINQAFTLDAEEAESYSKINLSIMFVLTYGLGFATLTASIMHVALHHGKYV
;
A
#
# COMPACT_ATOMS: atom_id res chain seq x y z
N MET A 1 -10.67 6.88 -3.79
CA MET A 1 -11.27 6.14 -4.93
C MET A 1 -11.50 6.99 -6.19
N PHE A 2 -11.88 8.27 -6.08
CA PHE A 2 -12.16 9.15 -7.25
C PHE A 2 -11.05 9.19 -8.32
N PHE A 3 -9.78 9.07 -7.92
CA PHE A 3 -8.64 9.12 -8.83
C PHE A 3 -8.16 7.74 -9.33
N ALA A 4 -8.75 6.64 -8.87
CA ALA A 4 -8.21 5.29 -9.12
C ALA A 4 -8.37 4.81 -10.57
N TYR A 5 -9.33 5.35 -11.32
CA TYR A 5 -9.56 5.00 -12.73
C TYR A 5 -8.87 5.93 -13.73
N ARG A 6 -8.03 6.86 -13.23
CA ARG A 6 -7.24 7.73 -14.09
C ARG A 6 -5.93 7.01 -14.44
N THR A 7 -5.47 7.20 -15.67
CA THR A 7 -4.15 6.73 -16.14
C THR A 7 -3.01 7.21 -15.23
N ASN A 8 -3.16 8.40 -14.62
CA ASN A 8 -2.31 8.88 -13.53
C ASN A 8 -3.13 8.99 -12.25
N GLN A 9 -2.98 8.02 -11.35
CA GLN A 9 -3.71 7.98 -10.08
C GLN A 9 -3.12 8.99 -9.09
N LEU A 10 -3.91 10.00 -8.73
CA LEU A 10 -3.59 10.90 -7.61
C LEU A 10 -4.01 10.23 -6.30
N SER A 11 -3.09 10.12 -5.34
CA SER A 11 -3.38 9.60 -4.01
C SER A 11 -3.21 10.72 -2.97
N VAL A 12 -4.22 10.91 -2.13
CA VAL A 12 -4.14 11.84 -0.99
C VAL A 12 -4.02 11.00 0.27
N GLY A 13 -2.87 11.10 0.94
CA GLY A 13 -2.62 10.39 2.19
C GLY A 13 -3.46 10.94 3.35
N SER A 14 -3.75 10.09 4.33
CA SER A 14 -4.45 10.47 5.57
C SER A 14 -3.72 11.55 6.36
N VAL A 15 -2.39 11.64 6.23
CA VAL A 15 -1.54 12.65 6.85
C VAL A 15 -1.93 14.08 6.42
N CYS A 16 -2.32 14.28 5.15
CA CYS A 16 -2.78 15.60 4.69
C CYS A 16 -4.05 16.04 5.44
N VAL A 17 -4.98 15.10 5.64
CA VAL A 17 -6.21 15.36 6.40
C VAL A 17 -5.88 15.60 7.88
N GLN A 18 -4.95 14.84 8.45
CA GLN A 18 -4.47 15.06 9.82
C GLN A 18 -3.87 16.47 9.99
N ILE A 19 -3.05 16.95 9.05
CA ILE A 19 -2.47 18.29 9.14
C ILE A 19 -3.56 19.38 9.10
N ILE A 20 -4.52 19.25 8.19
CA ILE A 20 -5.54 20.27 7.92
C ILE A 20 -6.63 20.29 9.00
N THR A 21 -6.97 19.14 9.57
CA THR A 21 -8.08 19.03 10.52
C THR A 21 -7.79 19.66 11.88
N LEU A 22 -6.52 19.79 12.28
CA LEU A 22 -6.17 20.47 13.53
C LEU A 22 -6.47 21.99 13.51
N PRO A 23 -6.00 22.78 12.53
CA PRO A 23 -6.33 24.20 12.45
C PRO A 23 -7.81 24.41 12.14
N ILE A 24 -8.42 23.62 11.25
CA ILE A 24 -9.84 23.73 10.93
C ILE A 24 -10.70 23.38 12.15
N GLY A 25 -10.40 22.32 12.88
CA GLY A 25 -11.15 21.92 14.08
C GLY A 25 -11.12 23.00 15.15
N ARG A 26 -9.97 23.65 15.36
CA ARG A 26 -9.85 24.80 16.28
C ARG A 26 -10.59 26.03 15.78
N PHE A 27 -10.54 26.31 14.48
CA PHE A 27 -11.27 27.41 13.87
C PHE A 27 -12.79 27.23 13.98
N LEU A 28 -13.29 26.05 13.66
CA LEU A 28 -14.71 25.70 13.79
C LEU A 28 -15.17 25.75 15.25
N ALA A 29 -14.38 25.23 16.19
CA ALA A 29 -14.67 25.35 17.62
C ALA A 29 -14.70 26.80 18.12
N ALA A 30 -13.96 27.71 17.49
CA ALA A 30 -13.95 29.13 17.83
C ALA A 30 -15.08 29.93 17.17
N THR A 31 -15.55 29.51 15.98
CA THR A 31 -16.49 30.29 15.15
C THR A 31 -17.92 29.78 15.18
N LEU A 32 -18.14 28.48 15.43
CA LEU A 32 -19.48 27.91 15.38
C LEU A 32 -20.31 28.27 16.62
N PRO A 33 -21.60 28.61 16.44
CA PRO A 33 -22.50 28.93 17.54
C PRO A 33 -22.79 27.68 18.39
N LYS A 34 -22.75 27.85 19.71
CA LYS A 34 -23.07 26.80 20.71
C LYS A 34 -24.57 26.55 20.88
N LYS A 35 -25.41 27.17 20.05
CA LYS A 35 -26.86 27.08 20.19
C LYS A 35 -27.34 25.70 19.74
N ASP A 36 -28.15 25.07 20.57
CA ASP A 36 -28.80 23.81 20.24
C ASP A 36 -29.88 24.05 19.19
N VAL A 37 -29.70 23.47 18.01
CA VAL A 37 -30.68 23.52 16.93
C VAL A 37 -31.63 22.34 17.12
N ARG A 38 -32.90 22.64 17.40
CA ARG A 38 -33.97 21.64 17.42
C ARG A 38 -34.45 21.42 15.99
N LEU A 39 -34.43 20.16 15.55
CA LEU A 39 -34.96 19.78 14.24
C LEU A 39 -36.49 19.93 14.25
N PRO A 40 -37.08 20.67 13.30
CA PRO A 40 -38.53 20.73 13.19
C PRO A 40 -39.08 19.31 12.93
N LEU A 41 -40.07 18.89 13.72
CA LEU A 41 -40.72 17.56 13.72
C LEU A 41 -40.02 16.41 14.47
N THR A 42 -38.95 16.66 15.23
CA THR A 42 -38.36 15.62 16.12
C THR A 42 -37.99 16.19 17.49
N ASN A 43 -37.96 15.32 18.53
CA ASN A 43 -37.45 15.68 19.87
C ASN A 43 -35.91 15.74 19.93
N TRP A 44 -35.24 15.72 18.78
CA TRP A 44 -33.78 15.74 18.68
C TRP A 44 -33.26 17.18 18.62
N SER A 45 -32.42 17.52 19.60
CA SER A 45 -31.62 18.75 19.61
C SER A 45 -30.16 18.39 19.41
N PHE A 46 -29.47 19.04 18.48
CA PHE A 46 -28.03 18.90 18.32
C PHE A 46 -27.33 20.26 18.42
N SER A 47 -26.18 20.29 19.09
CA SER A 47 -25.31 21.47 19.14
C SER A 47 -24.31 21.41 17.99
N LEU A 48 -24.12 22.53 17.28
CA LEU A 48 -23.08 22.67 16.27
C LEU A 48 -21.68 22.82 16.88
N ASN A 49 -21.58 23.19 18.15
CA ASN A 49 -20.32 23.37 18.87
C ASN A 49 -20.41 22.82 20.31
N PRO A 50 -20.32 21.49 20.47
CA PRO A 50 -20.49 20.83 21.77
C PRO A 50 -19.32 21.07 22.74
N GLY A 51 -18.16 21.55 22.27
CA GLY A 51 -17.00 21.78 23.13
C GLY A 51 -15.69 22.07 22.39
N PRO A 52 -14.58 22.31 23.12
CA PRO A 52 -13.28 22.59 22.52
C PRO A 52 -12.73 21.38 21.79
N PHE A 53 -12.19 21.60 20.59
CA PHE A 53 -11.65 20.54 19.74
C PHE A 53 -10.55 19.75 20.45
N SER A 54 -10.84 18.47 20.72
CA SER A 54 -9.99 17.61 21.55
C SER A 54 -9.05 16.74 20.72
N ILE A 55 -7.97 16.27 21.36
CA ILE A 55 -7.04 15.35 20.68
C ILE A 55 -7.71 14.00 20.34
N LYS A 56 -8.78 13.64 21.05
CA LYS A 56 -9.59 12.45 20.77
C LYS A 56 -10.36 12.60 19.47
N GLU A 57 -10.98 13.76 19.25
CA GLU A 57 -11.67 14.08 17.99
C GLU A 57 -10.69 14.13 16.83
N HIS A 58 -9.52 14.74 17.05
CA HIS A 58 -8.45 14.76 16.05
C HIS A 58 -7.97 13.36 15.65
N CYS A 59 -7.79 12.48 16.63
CA CYS A 59 -7.42 11.08 16.41
C CYS A 59 -8.53 10.33 15.65
N LEU A 60 -9.79 10.51 16.03
CA LEU A 60 -10.94 9.87 15.39
C LEU A 60 -11.06 10.28 13.92
N ILE A 61 -10.95 11.58 13.62
CA ILE A 61 -10.95 12.11 12.25
C ILE A 61 -9.82 11.51 11.43
N THR A 62 -8.63 11.37 12.01
CA THR A 62 -7.47 10.78 11.33
C THR A 62 -7.70 9.29 11.01
N ILE A 63 -8.32 8.54 11.92
CA ILE A 63 -8.69 7.13 11.70
C ILE A 63 -9.70 7.02 10.54
N PHE A 64 -10.76 7.84 10.55
CA PHE A 64 -11.75 7.85 9.46
C PHE A 64 -11.14 8.29 8.13
N ALA A 65 -10.25 9.28 8.14
CA ALA A 65 -9.53 9.71 6.94
C ALA A 65 -8.61 8.59 6.39
N GLY A 66 -7.94 7.84 7.27
CA GLY A 66 -7.15 6.66 6.89
C GLY A 66 -8.00 5.57 6.27
N ALA A 67 -9.14 5.24 6.90
CA ALA A 67 -10.07 4.24 6.39
C ALA A 67 -10.66 4.63 5.01
N GLY A 68 -10.89 5.93 4.78
CA GLY A 68 -11.40 6.44 3.49
C GLY A 68 -10.33 6.67 2.41
N ALA A 69 -9.06 6.85 2.81
CA ALA A 69 -7.95 7.04 1.87
C ALA A 69 -7.57 5.74 1.16
N GLY A 70 -7.65 4.60 1.85
CA GLY A 70 -7.49 3.27 1.26
C GLY A 70 -8.65 2.93 0.33
N GLY A 71 -8.38 2.69 -0.95
CA GLY A 71 -9.39 2.16 -1.86
C GLY A 71 -9.80 0.74 -1.48
N LEU A 72 -11.08 0.38 -1.64
CA LEU A 72 -11.50 -1.01 -1.48
C LEU A 72 -10.89 -1.86 -2.57
N TYR A 73 -10.03 -2.81 -2.18
CA TYR A 73 -9.39 -3.72 -3.12
C TYR A 73 -10.41 -4.54 -3.93
N ALA A 74 -11.50 -4.99 -3.29
CA ALA A 74 -12.59 -5.71 -3.96
C ALA A 74 -13.17 -4.98 -5.17
N ILE A 75 -13.11 -3.64 -5.20
CA ILE A 75 -13.62 -2.88 -6.33
C ILE A 75 -12.72 -3.04 -7.56
N HIS A 76 -11.40 -3.25 -7.39
CA HIS A 76 -10.57 -3.62 -8.53
C HIS A 76 -10.99 -4.95 -9.14
N ILE A 77 -11.39 -5.93 -8.31
CA ILE A 77 -11.91 -7.22 -8.79
C ILE A 77 -13.20 -7.00 -9.57
N VAL A 78 -14.18 -6.29 -8.98
CA VAL A 78 -15.47 -6.02 -9.62
C VAL A 78 -15.30 -5.23 -10.92
N THR A 79 -14.42 -4.22 -10.92
CA THR A 79 -14.14 -3.41 -12.11
C THR A 79 -13.37 -4.18 -13.17
N ILE A 80 -12.46 -5.07 -12.79
CA ILE A 80 -11.84 -5.98 -13.76
C ILE A 80 -12.92 -6.86 -14.41
N VAL A 81 -13.83 -7.43 -13.62
CA VAL A 81 -14.92 -8.26 -14.15
C VAL A 81 -15.87 -7.47 -15.06
N LYS A 82 -16.21 -6.23 -14.71
CA LYS A 82 -17.08 -5.37 -15.53
C LYS A 82 -16.38 -4.75 -16.75
N ALA A 83 -15.15 -4.28 -16.61
CA ALA A 83 -14.44 -3.50 -17.63
C ALA A 83 -13.59 -4.37 -18.56
N PHE A 84 -13.03 -5.49 -18.08
CA PHE A 84 -12.21 -6.40 -18.89
C PHE A 84 -12.93 -7.70 -19.24
N TYR A 85 -13.82 -8.20 -18.38
CA TYR A 85 -14.59 -9.43 -18.64
C TYR A 85 -16.05 -9.19 -19.05
N HIS A 86 -16.47 -7.92 -19.17
CA HIS A 86 -17.83 -7.49 -19.56
C HIS A 86 -18.98 -8.26 -18.90
N ARG A 87 -18.77 -8.78 -17.68
CA ARG A 87 -19.76 -9.53 -16.92
C ARG A 87 -20.38 -8.67 -15.84
N ASP A 88 -21.71 -8.74 -15.76
CA ASP A 88 -22.43 -8.14 -14.66
C ASP A 88 -22.41 -9.06 -13.43
N ILE A 89 -21.70 -8.61 -12.40
CA ILE A 89 -21.80 -9.21 -11.07
C ILE A 89 -23.09 -8.70 -10.43
N HIS A 90 -23.88 -9.63 -9.88
CA HIS A 90 -25.07 -9.27 -9.11
C HIS A 90 -24.69 -8.24 -8.02
N PRO A 91 -25.37 -7.08 -7.92
CA PRO A 91 -24.96 -5.99 -7.02
C PRO A 91 -24.74 -6.43 -5.56
N MET A 92 -25.57 -7.36 -5.08
CA MET A 92 -25.44 -7.94 -3.74
C MET A 92 -24.16 -8.76 -3.57
N ALA A 93 -23.74 -9.52 -4.58
CA ALA A 93 -22.50 -10.31 -4.52
C ALA A 93 -21.27 -9.39 -4.52
N GLY A 94 -21.29 -8.32 -5.32
CA GLY A 94 -20.25 -7.28 -5.29
C GLY A 94 -20.19 -6.55 -3.95
N PHE A 95 -21.35 -6.25 -3.35
CA PHE A 95 -21.44 -5.65 -2.01
C PHE A 95 -20.90 -6.57 -0.91
N LEU A 96 -21.28 -7.85 -0.92
CA LEU A 96 -20.79 -8.85 0.03
C LEU A 96 -19.28 -9.06 -0.10
N LEU A 97 -18.75 -9.10 -1.33
CA LEU A 97 -17.31 -9.18 -1.59
C LEU A 97 -16.55 -7.94 -1.07
N ALA A 98 -17.12 -6.75 -1.27
CA ALA A 98 -16.59 -5.51 -0.72
C ALA A 98 -16.58 -5.54 0.81
N GLN A 99 -17.67 -6.00 1.43
CA GLN A 99 -17.82 -6.04 2.88
C GLN A 99 -16.87 -7.06 3.53
N THR A 100 -16.70 -8.25 2.97
CA THR A 100 -15.81 -9.29 3.53
C THR A 100 -14.35 -8.84 3.53
N THR A 101 -13.87 -8.19 2.46
CA THR A 101 -12.49 -7.67 2.40
C THR A 101 -12.23 -6.55 3.43
N GLN A 102 -13.24 -5.73 3.73
CA GLN A 102 -13.13 -4.69 4.75
C GLN A 102 -13.25 -5.24 6.18
N LEU A 103 -14.20 -6.14 6.42
CA LEU A 103 -14.43 -6.74 7.73
C LEU A 103 -13.22 -7.55 8.21
N LEU A 104 -12.48 -8.20 7.30
CA LEU A 104 -11.19 -8.82 7.62
C LEU A 104 -10.18 -7.80 8.16
N GLY A 105 -10.02 -6.66 7.49
CA GLY A 105 -9.12 -5.59 7.93
C GLY A 105 -9.49 -5.00 9.29
N TYR A 106 -10.78 -4.74 9.53
CA TYR A 106 -11.26 -4.22 10.82
C TYR A 106 -11.20 -5.27 11.94
N GLY A 107 -11.45 -6.55 11.63
CA GLY A 107 -11.32 -7.65 12.58
C GLY A 107 -9.89 -7.76 13.12
N TRP A 108 -8.90 -7.60 12.24
CA TRP A 108 -7.48 -7.60 12.63
C TRP A 108 -7.13 -6.37 13.46
N ALA A 109 -7.58 -5.18 13.04
CA ALA A 109 -7.39 -3.95 13.83
C ALA A 109 -7.97 -4.05 15.26
N GLY A 110 -9.11 -4.74 15.41
CA GLY A 110 -9.73 -5.04 16.70
C GLY A 110 -8.86 -5.91 17.59
N ILE A 111 -8.22 -6.94 17.02
CA ILE A 111 -7.31 -7.86 17.72
C ILE A 111 -6.04 -7.12 18.19
N TYR A 112 -5.52 -6.18 17.38
CA TYR A 112 -4.31 -5.40 17.72
C TYR A 112 -4.56 -4.16 18.62
N ARG A 113 -5.82 -3.83 18.93
CA ARG A 113 -6.19 -2.65 19.72
C ARG A 113 -5.51 -2.60 21.10
N LYS A 114 -5.25 -3.75 21.73
CA LYS A 114 -4.63 -3.82 23.06
C LYS A 114 -3.11 -3.57 23.02
N ALA A 115 -2.45 -3.86 21.89
CA ALA A 115 -1.02 -3.65 21.68
C ALA A 115 -0.66 -2.19 21.33
N LEU A 116 -1.61 -1.40 20.81
CA LEU A 116 -1.41 -0.01 20.39
C LEU A 116 -1.53 1.04 21.52
N HIS A 117 -1.88 0.63 22.75
CA HIS A 117 -2.05 1.54 23.89
C HIS A 117 -0.78 1.72 24.75
N LEU A 118 0.42 1.64 24.15
CA LEU A 118 1.64 2.01 24.87
C LEU A 118 1.73 3.54 24.95
N LYS A 119 1.59 4.06 26.17
CA LYS A 119 1.70 5.49 26.49
C LYS A 119 3.17 5.92 26.36
N GLU A 120 3.52 6.62 25.30
CA GLU A 120 4.83 7.26 25.20
C GLU A 120 4.92 8.51 26.07
N LYS A 121 6.00 8.59 26.85
CA LYS A 121 6.29 9.71 27.76
C LYS A 121 7.04 10.78 26.97
N ARG A 122 6.46 11.98 26.92
CA ARG A 122 6.98 13.12 26.16
C ARG A 122 8.17 13.77 26.86
N GLU A 123 9.28 13.93 26.16
CA GLU A 123 10.39 14.77 26.64
C GLU A 123 10.09 16.27 26.47
N LYS A 124 10.49 17.07 27.46
CA LYS A 124 10.30 18.53 27.52
C LYS A 124 11.57 19.22 27.00
N GLY A 125 11.43 20.09 25.98
CA GLY A 125 12.51 20.99 25.55
C GLY A 125 12.59 21.33 24.06
N GLY A 126 11.81 20.67 23.19
CA GLY A 126 11.86 20.90 21.74
C GLY A 126 11.01 22.08 21.23
N THR A 127 11.29 22.51 20.00
CA THR A 127 10.49 23.47 19.23
C THR A 127 8.99 23.13 19.28
N THR A 128 8.13 24.15 19.19
CA THR A 128 6.69 23.87 19.16
C THR A 128 6.36 22.98 17.95
N ARG A 129 5.48 21.99 18.13
CA ARG A 129 5.10 21.03 17.08
C ARG A 129 4.67 21.73 15.78
N LEU A 130 4.10 22.92 15.89
CA LEU A 130 3.68 23.76 14.76
C LEU A 130 4.87 24.42 14.04
N GLN A 131 5.87 24.95 14.77
CA GLN A 131 7.07 25.53 14.16
C GLN A 131 7.91 24.47 13.43
N PHE A 132 8.11 23.30 14.06
CA PHE A 132 8.78 22.19 13.41
C PHE A 132 8.03 21.74 12.16
N PHE A 133 6.69 21.62 12.25
CA PHE A 133 5.85 21.27 11.12
C PHE A 133 6.00 22.26 9.95
N VAL A 134 5.97 23.58 10.21
CA VAL A 134 6.09 24.59 9.16
C VAL A 134 7.48 24.58 8.49
N ILE A 135 8.55 24.42 9.27
CA ILE A 135 9.92 24.31 8.75
C ILE A 135 10.05 23.09 7.83
N VAL A 136 9.60 21.92 8.31
CA VAL A 136 9.65 20.67 7.54
C VAL A 136 8.75 20.74 6.31
N PHE A 137 7.58 21.38 6.40
CA PHE A 137 6.65 21.54 5.28
C PHE A 137 7.26 22.37 4.15
N ILE A 138 7.81 23.56 4.47
CA ILE A 138 8.46 24.44 3.48
C ILE A 138 9.71 23.77 2.91
N GLY A 139 10.54 23.16 3.76
CA GLY A 139 11.75 22.45 3.34
C GLY A 139 11.44 21.25 2.44
N SER A 140 10.43 20.45 2.78
CA SER A 140 10.01 19.31 1.95
C SER A 140 9.44 19.77 0.61
N PHE A 141 8.61 20.82 0.59
CA PHE A 141 8.06 21.38 -0.64
C PHE A 141 9.16 21.87 -1.60
N ALA A 142 10.16 22.59 -1.08
CA ALA A 142 11.31 23.02 -1.87
C ALA A 142 12.14 21.82 -2.35
N TYR A 143 12.33 20.81 -1.50
CA TYR A 143 13.12 19.63 -1.85
C TYR A 143 12.46 18.78 -2.93
N TYR A 144 11.14 18.59 -2.92
CA TYR A 144 10.43 17.78 -3.94
C TYR A 144 10.62 18.28 -5.37
N ALA A 145 10.83 19.58 -5.58
CA ALA A 145 11.11 20.12 -6.90
C ALA A 145 12.46 19.61 -7.47
N VAL A 146 13.41 19.25 -6.61
CA VAL A 146 14.76 18.84 -7.01
C VAL A 146 14.77 17.46 -7.69
N PRO A 147 14.34 16.35 -7.05
CA PRO A 147 14.27 15.06 -7.73
C PRO A 147 13.08 14.97 -8.69
N GLY A 148 12.01 15.74 -8.47
CA GLY A 148 10.79 15.66 -9.30
C GLY A 148 10.89 16.37 -10.65
N PHE A 149 11.64 17.48 -10.73
CA PHE A 149 11.67 18.32 -11.93
C PHE A 149 13.09 18.64 -12.43
N LEU A 150 14.02 18.98 -11.54
CA LEU A 150 15.36 19.42 -11.94
C LEU A 150 16.30 18.24 -12.26
N PHE A 151 16.30 17.20 -11.42
CA PHE A 151 17.19 16.05 -11.55
C PHE A 151 16.48 14.71 -11.27
N PRO A 152 15.65 14.21 -12.19
CA PRO A 152 14.94 12.93 -12.05
C PRO A 152 15.84 11.73 -11.74
N CYS A 153 17.11 11.76 -12.19
CA CYS A 153 18.11 10.73 -11.91
C CYS A 153 18.39 10.54 -10.41
N LEU A 154 18.13 11.54 -9.55
CA LEU A 154 18.31 11.43 -8.10
C LEU A 154 17.36 10.42 -7.46
N SER A 155 16.26 10.07 -8.12
CA SER A 155 15.27 9.13 -7.59
C SER A 155 15.76 7.68 -7.65
N CYS A 156 16.72 7.36 -8.52
CA CYS A 156 17.28 6.02 -8.63
C CYS A 156 18.71 6.07 -9.19
N ILE A 157 19.70 6.30 -8.32
CA ILE A 157 21.11 6.21 -8.66
C ILE A 157 21.59 4.79 -8.37
N SER A 158 21.70 3.98 -9.42
CA SER A 158 22.24 2.63 -9.35
C SER A 158 23.74 2.63 -9.63
N VAL A 159 24.57 2.62 -8.57
CA VAL A 159 26.04 2.71 -8.67
C VAL A 159 26.61 1.57 -9.52
N LEU A 160 26.08 0.35 -9.35
CA LEU A 160 26.48 -0.82 -10.13
C LEU A 160 26.20 -0.68 -11.63
N CYS A 161 25.09 -0.03 -12.01
CA CYS A 161 24.77 0.25 -13.42
C CYS A 161 25.68 1.35 -14.01
N LEU A 162 26.16 2.29 -13.17
CA LEU A 162 27.08 3.34 -13.61
C LEU A 162 28.49 2.81 -13.88
N ILE A 163 28.96 1.86 -13.05
CA ILE A 163 30.28 1.22 -13.20
C ILE A 163 30.26 0.25 -14.38
N PHE A 164 29.22 -0.59 -14.51
CA PHE A 164 29.16 -1.66 -15.50
C PHE A 164 28.10 -1.44 -16.59
N LYS A 165 28.26 -0.37 -17.38
CA LYS A 165 27.27 0.09 -18.38
C LYS A 165 26.88 -0.92 -19.47
N LYS A 166 27.72 -1.93 -19.74
CA LYS A 166 27.51 -2.92 -20.82
C LYS A 166 27.11 -4.32 -20.33
N SER A 167 27.13 -4.58 -19.03
CA SER A 167 26.89 -5.92 -18.48
C SER A 167 25.42 -6.11 -18.13
N VAL A 168 24.76 -7.06 -18.80
CA VAL A 168 23.37 -7.42 -18.53
C VAL A 168 23.21 -7.98 -17.11
N ALA A 169 24.17 -8.78 -16.63
CA ALA A 169 24.16 -9.30 -15.27
C ALA A 169 24.30 -8.19 -14.22
N ALA A 170 25.17 -7.21 -14.46
CA ALA A 170 25.32 -6.07 -13.56
C ALA A 170 24.05 -5.19 -13.54
N HIS A 171 23.35 -5.06 -14.66
CA HIS A 171 22.05 -4.38 -14.70
C HIS A 171 20.95 -5.16 -13.99
N GLN A 172 20.90 -6.48 -14.11
CA GLN A 172 19.95 -7.34 -13.38
C GLN A 172 20.16 -7.28 -11.87
N ILE A 173 21.41 -7.14 -11.41
CA ILE A 173 21.74 -7.06 -9.99
C ILE A 173 21.57 -5.62 -9.46
N GLY A 174 22.05 -4.63 -10.21
CA GLY A 174 22.19 -3.26 -9.73
C GLY A 174 21.00 -2.34 -9.99
N SER A 175 20.18 -2.61 -11.00
CA SER A 175 19.09 -1.69 -11.38
C SER A 175 18.00 -1.67 -10.31
N GLY A 176 17.67 -0.49 -9.78
CA GLY A 176 16.56 -0.34 -8.82
C GLY A 176 15.16 -0.47 -9.43
N LEU A 177 15.02 -0.28 -10.74
CA LEU A 177 13.72 -0.32 -11.45
C LEU A 177 13.38 -1.68 -12.04
N ARG A 178 14.38 -2.38 -12.59
CA ARG A 178 14.20 -3.62 -13.35
C ARG A 178 15.05 -4.78 -12.84
N GLY A 179 15.83 -4.56 -11.80
CA GLY A 179 16.75 -5.52 -11.21
C GLY A 179 16.59 -5.59 -9.69
N LEU A 180 17.52 -6.25 -9.03
CA LEU A 180 17.47 -6.46 -7.58
C LEU A 180 17.67 -5.18 -6.77
N GLY A 181 18.24 -4.12 -7.37
CA GLY A 181 18.47 -2.84 -6.71
C GLY A 181 19.67 -2.80 -5.77
N ILE A 182 20.60 -3.77 -5.86
CA ILE A 182 21.83 -3.75 -5.04
C ILE A 182 22.64 -2.50 -5.41
N GLY A 183 23.00 -1.69 -4.40
CA GLY A 183 23.73 -0.43 -4.61
C GLY A 183 22.92 0.63 -5.38
N SER A 184 21.59 0.52 -5.37
CA SER A 184 20.68 1.54 -5.89
C SER A 184 20.15 2.41 -4.75
N PHE A 185 20.35 3.73 -4.88
CA PHE A 185 19.93 4.70 -3.88
C PHE A 185 18.96 5.71 -4.50
N GLY A 186 17.81 5.89 -3.85
CA GLY A 186 16.89 6.99 -4.14
C GLY A 186 17.05 8.07 -3.09
N PHE A 187 17.30 9.30 -3.52
CA PHE A 187 17.37 10.46 -2.63
C PHE A 187 16.03 11.18 -2.49
N ASP A 188 14.97 10.68 -3.11
CA ASP A 188 13.63 11.23 -3.02
C ASP A 188 12.83 10.56 -1.90
N TRP A 189 12.09 11.38 -1.15
CA TRP A 189 11.22 10.88 -0.08
C TRP A 189 10.10 9.98 -0.61
N SER A 190 9.71 10.12 -1.88
CA SER A 190 8.75 9.22 -2.54
C SER A 190 9.25 7.78 -2.65
N THR A 191 10.52 7.55 -2.98
CA THR A 191 11.11 6.20 -2.98
C THR A 191 11.16 5.61 -1.57
N VAL A 192 11.54 6.41 -0.56
CA VAL A 192 11.59 5.96 0.85
C VAL A 192 10.19 5.68 1.39
N ALA A 193 9.22 6.55 1.10
CA ALA A 193 7.83 6.38 1.51
C ALA A 193 7.11 5.28 0.70
N GLY A 194 7.55 4.98 -0.52
CA GLY A 194 6.96 3.92 -1.36
C GLY A 194 7.03 2.52 -0.73
N PHE A 195 8.04 2.28 0.12
CA PHE A 195 8.24 0.98 0.77
C PHE A 195 7.37 0.78 2.04
N LEU A 196 7.23 1.82 2.87
CA LEU A 196 6.55 1.75 4.18
C LEU A 196 5.24 2.56 4.24
N GLY A 197 4.88 3.26 3.17
CA GLY A 197 3.81 4.25 3.09
C GLY A 197 4.09 5.52 3.90
N SER A 198 4.29 5.37 5.20
CA SER A 198 4.58 6.46 6.15
C SER A 198 5.65 6.04 7.14
N PRO A 199 6.94 5.99 6.73
CA PRO A 199 8.03 5.50 7.57
C PRO A 199 8.18 6.26 8.89
N LEU A 200 7.81 7.55 8.91
CA LEU A 200 7.82 8.38 10.13
C LEU A 200 6.83 7.94 11.21
N ALA A 201 5.76 7.23 10.83
CA ALA A 201 4.73 6.75 11.77
C ALA A 201 5.01 5.33 12.27
N THR A 202 5.98 4.63 11.66
CA THR A 202 6.27 3.22 11.95
C THR A 202 7.42 3.12 12.95
N PRO A 203 7.30 2.34 14.04
CA PRO A 203 8.37 2.19 15.02
C PRO A 203 9.63 1.55 14.39
N ALA A 204 10.81 1.98 14.84
CA ALA A 204 12.09 1.57 14.26
C ALA A 204 12.30 0.05 14.25
N THR A 205 11.84 -0.66 15.28
CA THR A 205 11.92 -2.13 15.36
C THR A 205 11.15 -2.82 14.22
N ALA A 206 9.99 -2.29 13.85
CA ALA A 206 9.22 -2.79 12.71
C ALA A 206 9.92 -2.50 11.39
N ILE A 207 10.55 -1.33 11.25
CA ILE A 207 11.34 -0.98 10.06
C ILE A 207 12.50 -1.97 9.87
N PHE A 208 13.27 -2.25 10.93
CA PHE A 208 14.37 -3.21 10.86
C PHE A 208 13.90 -4.63 10.54
N ASN A 209 12.78 -5.08 11.12
CA ASN A 209 12.20 -6.39 10.82
C ASN A 209 11.77 -6.50 9.34
N ILE A 210 11.12 -5.47 8.81
CA ILE A 210 10.72 -5.42 7.40
C ILE A 210 11.95 -5.40 6.49
N MET A 211 12.98 -4.61 6.81
CA MET A 211 14.25 -4.61 6.07
C MET A 211 14.94 -5.98 6.08
N ALA A 212 14.97 -6.67 7.23
CA ALA A 212 15.53 -8.01 7.32
C ALA A 212 14.76 -8.99 6.41
N SER A 213 13.42 -8.91 6.39
CA SER A 213 12.59 -9.71 5.49
C SER A 213 12.86 -9.39 4.01
N PHE A 214 13.05 -8.12 3.68
CA PHE A 214 13.37 -7.68 2.32
C PHE A 214 14.72 -8.26 1.85
N VAL A 215 15.76 -8.15 2.69
CA VAL A 215 17.08 -8.72 2.39
C VAL A 215 16.99 -10.23 2.19
N LEU A 216 16.29 -10.95 3.06
CA LEU A 216 16.14 -12.40 2.94
C LEU A 216 15.41 -12.78 1.65
N VAL A 217 14.29 -12.14 1.33
CA VAL A 217 13.47 -12.53 0.17
C VAL A 217 14.12 -12.09 -1.14
N ILE A 218 14.54 -10.83 -1.24
CA ILE A 218 15.02 -10.23 -2.49
C ILE A 218 16.50 -10.52 -2.75
N TYR A 219 17.36 -10.59 -1.72
CA TYR A 219 18.81 -10.80 -1.91
C TYR A 219 19.27 -12.23 -1.66
N VAL A 220 18.46 -13.07 -1.01
CA VAL A 220 18.82 -14.49 -0.78
C VAL A 220 17.90 -15.42 -1.57
N LEU A 221 16.61 -15.43 -1.24
CA LEU A 221 15.67 -16.44 -1.76
C LEU A 221 15.42 -16.29 -3.27
N LEU A 222 15.20 -15.07 -3.74
CA LEU A 222 14.91 -14.79 -5.14
C LEU A 222 16.12 -15.09 -6.06
N PRO A 223 17.35 -14.66 -5.73
CA PRO A 223 18.55 -15.12 -6.41
C PRO A 223 18.68 -16.64 -6.43
N LEU A 224 18.55 -17.28 -5.26
CA LEU A 224 18.73 -18.72 -5.14
C LEU A 224 17.76 -19.47 -6.05
N THR A 225 16.47 -19.13 -6.00
CA THR A 225 15.42 -19.77 -6.82
C THR A 225 15.58 -19.48 -8.33
N TYR A 226 15.99 -18.27 -8.71
CA TYR A 226 16.20 -17.90 -10.11
C TYR A 226 17.43 -18.59 -10.72
N TRP A 227 18.60 -18.53 -10.05
CA TRP A 227 19.84 -19.08 -10.59
C TRP A 227 19.90 -20.62 -10.54
N THR A 228 19.23 -21.26 -9.59
CA THR A 228 19.01 -22.72 -9.56
C THR A 228 18.01 -23.20 -10.63
N ASN A 229 17.39 -22.28 -11.37
CA ASN A 229 16.39 -22.57 -12.39
C ASN A 229 15.19 -23.38 -11.85
N THR A 230 14.81 -23.13 -10.60
CA THR A 230 13.63 -23.75 -10.00
C THR A 230 12.38 -23.32 -10.79
N TYR A 231 11.49 -24.25 -11.16
CA TYR A 231 10.32 -24.00 -12.01
C TYR A 231 10.61 -23.37 -13.39
N ASN A 232 11.77 -23.64 -13.99
CA ASN A 232 12.19 -23.03 -15.26
C ASN A 232 12.23 -21.50 -15.21
N ALA A 233 12.52 -20.92 -14.03
CA ALA A 233 12.48 -19.47 -13.79
C ALA A 233 13.34 -18.64 -14.76
N LYS A 234 14.46 -19.19 -15.29
CA LYS A 234 15.33 -18.47 -16.24
C LYS A 234 14.68 -18.15 -17.58
N ARG A 235 13.53 -18.76 -17.89
CA ARG A 235 12.76 -18.45 -19.10
C ARG A 235 12.03 -17.10 -19.01
N PHE A 236 11.87 -16.58 -17.80
CA PHE A 236 11.09 -15.37 -17.53
C PHE A 236 11.98 -14.27 -16.94
N PRO A 237 11.61 -12.99 -17.08
CA PRO A 237 12.33 -11.90 -16.42
C PRO A 237 12.30 -12.06 -14.88
N ILE A 238 13.43 -11.74 -14.21
CA ILE A 238 13.58 -11.82 -12.75
C ILE A 238 12.47 -11.02 -12.04
N MET A 239 12.24 -9.79 -12.49
CA MET A 239 11.18 -8.90 -12.01
C MET A 239 10.18 -8.65 -13.13
N SER A 240 8.95 -9.18 -12.97
CA SER A 240 7.83 -8.87 -13.84
C SER A 240 6.51 -9.17 -13.14
N ALA A 241 5.53 -8.28 -13.31
CA ALA A 241 4.14 -8.50 -12.89
C ALA A 241 3.29 -9.18 -13.98
N HIS A 242 3.87 -9.47 -15.15
CA HIS A 242 3.16 -10.12 -16.24
C HIS A 242 3.12 -11.64 -16.07
N VAL A 243 2.12 -12.25 -16.70
CA VAL A 243 1.94 -13.69 -16.84
C VAL A 243 2.47 -14.15 -18.19
N PHE A 244 3.02 -15.37 -18.24
CA PHE A 244 3.77 -15.87 -19.39
C PHE A 244 3.30 -17.26 -19.84
N ASP A 245 3.43 -17.51 -21.13
CA ASP A 245 3.28 -18.83 -21.74
C ASP A 245 4.51 -19.70 -21.49
N TYR A 246 4.43 -20.99 -21.78
CA TYR A 246 5.55 -21.94 -21.71
C TYR A 246 6.81 -21.48 -22.47
N THR A 247 6.62 -20.70 -23.55
CA THR A 247 7.68 -20.18 -24.42
C THR A 247 8.34 -18.89 -23.89
N GLY A 248 7.87 -18.32 -22.78
CA GLY A 248 8.39 -17.07 -22.21
C GLY A 248 7.80 -15.79 -22.79
N ARG A 249 6.83 -15.89 -23.71
CA ARG A 249 6.04 -14.75 -24.21
C ARG A 249 4.93 -14.38 -23.23
N THR A 250 4.47 -13.13 -23.29
CA THR A 250 3.33 -12.67 -22.49
C THR A 250 2.08 -13.47 -22.83
N TYR A 251 1.38 -13.97 -21.81
CA TYR A 251 0.24 -14.85 -21.96
C TYR A 251 -0.89 -14.17 -22.73
N ASN A 252 -1.31 -14.77 -23.85
CA ASN A 252 -2.36 -14.19 -24.67
C ASN A 252 -3.74 -14.67 -24.20
N THR A 253 -4.41 -13.84 -23.41
CA THR A 253 -5.72 -14.18 -22.84
C THR A 253 -6.85 -14.21 -23.88
N THR A 254 -6.70 -13.58 -25.05
CA THR A 254 -7.75 -13.60 -26.08
C THR A 254 -7.87 -14.93 -26.81
N ARG A 255 -6.89 -15.83 -26.68
CA ARG A 255 -6.94 -17.18 -27.28
C ARG A 255 -7.76 -18.17 -26.47
N ILE A 256 -7.74 -18.04 -25.15
CA ILE A 256 -8.39 -18.99 -24.24
C ILE A 256 -9.78 -18.53 -23.79
N ILE A 257 -10.13 -17.28 -24.10
CA ILE A 257 -11.39 -16.65 -23.74
C ILE A 257 -12.19 -16.50 -25.02
N ASN A 258 -13.26 -17.27 -25.13
CA ASN A 258 -14.16 -17.23 -26.29
C ASN A 258 -14.92 -15.88 -26.35
N GLN A 259 -15.59 -15.52 -27.45
CA GLN A 259 -16.33 -14.25 -27.55
C GLN A 259 -17.43 -14.08 -26.47
N ALA A 260 -17.89 -15.19 -25.88
CA ALA A 260 -18.80 -15.23 -24.73
C ALA A 260 -18.10 -15.08 -23.35
N PHE A 261 -16.80 -14.79 -23.34
CA PHE A 261 -15.92 -14.73 -22.17
C PHE A 261 -15.93 -15.99 -21.27
N THR A 262 -16.28 -17.14 -21.85
CA THR A 262 -16.11 -18.46 -21.22
C THR A 262 -14.71 -18.99 -21.50
N LEU A 263 -14.07 -19.56 -20.48
CA LEU A 263 -12.81 -20.27 -20.65
C LEU A 263 -13.06 -21.48 -21.54
N ASP A 264 -12.40 -21.52 -22.69
CA ASP A 264 -12.37 -22.71 -23.51
C ASP A 264 -11.32 -23.65 -22.91
N ALA A 265 -11.78 -24.69 -22.20
CA ALA A 265 -10.90 -25.59 -21.48
C ALA A 265 -9.98 -26.39 -22.43
N GLU A 266 -10.47 -26.74 -23.62
CA GLU A 266 -9.67 -27.45 -24.62
C GLU A 266 -8.61 -26.54 -25.24
N GLU A 267 -8.96 -25.28 -25.53
CA GLU A 267 -7.99 -24.30 -26.05
C GLU A 267 -6.97 -23.86 -24.98
N ALA A 268 -7.40 -23.80 -23.71
CA ALA A 268 -6.50 -23.51 -22.58
C ALA A 268 -5.48 -24.65 -22.33
N GLU A 269 -5.92 -25.91 -22.41
CA GLU A 269 -5.01 -27.06 -22.26
C GLU A 269 -4.05 -27.21 -23.44
N SER A 270 -4.49 -26.93 -24.66
CA SER A 270 -3.65 -27.02 -25.85
C SER A 270 -2.67 -25.85 -26.01
N TYR A 271 -3.00 -24.66 -25.50
CA TYR A 271 -2.15 -23.48 -25.64
C TYR A 271 -0.95 -23.49 -24.68
N SER A 272 -1.19 -23.33 -23.38
CA SER A 272 -0.16 -23.35 -22.33
C SER A 272 -0.78 -23.17 -20.96
N LYS A 273 -0.21 -23.84 -19.95
CA LYS A 273 -0.39 -23.44 -18.55
C LYS A 273 0.17 -22.04 -18.31
N ILE A 274 -0.48 -21.30 -17.43
CA ILE A 274 -0.06 -19.95 -17.03
C ILE A 274 1.21 -20.06 -16.17
N ASN A 275 2.28 -19.39 -16.58
CA ASN A 275 3.53 -19.29 -15.83
C ASN A 275 3.71 -17.88 -15.26
N LEU A 276 4.32 -17.81 -14.08
CA LEU A 276 4.55 -16.56 -13.35
C LEU A 276 6.06 -16.34 -13.20
N SER A 277 6.47 -15.08 -13.11
CA SER A 277 7.85 -14.76 -12.74
C SER A 277 8.14 -15.21 -11.30
N ILE A 278 9.40 -15.53 -11.01
CA ILE A 278 9.76 -16.02 -9.66
C ILE A 278 9.49 -14.97 -8.57
N MET A 279 9.68 -13.69 -8.88
CA MET A 279 9.32 -12.58 -7.99
C MET A 279 7.82 -12.60 -7.66
N PHE A 280 7.00 -12.82 -8.67
CA PHE A 280 5.55 -12.81 -8.50
C PHE A 280 5.06 -14.02 -7.70
N VAL A 281 5.65 -15.20 -7.94
CA VAL A 281 5.40 -16.42 -7.16
C VAL A 281 5.79 -16.21 -5.69
N LEU A 282 6.99 -15.69 -5.41
CA LEU A 282 7.45 -15.45 -4.04
C LEU A 282 6.56 -14.44 -3.32
N THR A 283 6.16 -13.37 -4.00
CA THR A 283 5.27 -12.34 -3.45
C THR A 283 3.91 -12.93 -3.06
N TYR A 284 3.30 -13.73 -3.94
CA TYR A 284 2.03 -14.41 -3.63
C TYR A 284 2.18 -15.45 -2.52
N GLY A 285 3.23 -16.27 -2.56
CA GLY A 285 3.50 -17.29 -1.55
C GLY A 285 3.69 -16.68 -0.15
N LEU A 286 4.47 -15.60 -0.05
CA LEU A 286 4.63 -14.84 1.19
C LEU A 286 3.32 -14.16 1.62
N GLY A 287 2.51 -13.68 0.67
CA GLY A 287 1.18 -13.13 0.97
C GLY A 287 0.24 -14.15 1.64
N PHE A 288 0.27 -15.41 1.22
CA PHE A 288 -0.50 -16.47 1.91
C PHE A 288 0.14 -16.88 3.25
N ALA A 289 1.47 -16.89 3.32
CA ALA A 289 2.19 -17.21 4.55
C ALA A 289 1.93 -16.18 5.65
N THR A 290 1.85 -14.88 5.31
CA THR A 290 1.58 -13.83 6.31
C THR A 290 0.20 -13.98 6.94
N LEU A 291 -0.83 -14.36 6.17
CA LEU A 291 -2.16 -14.64 6.72
C LEU A 291 -2.11 -15.73 7.80
N THR A 292 -1.41 -16.82 7.50
CA THR A 292 -1.26 -17.95 8.44
C THR A 292 -0.38 -17.56 9.63
N ALA A 293 0.71 -16.84 9.39
CA ALA A 293 1.63 -16.38 10.43
C ALA A 293 0.95 -15.44 11.42
N SER A 294 0.04 -14.58 10.96
CA SER A 294 -0.72 -13.70 11.84
C SER A 294 -1.71 -14.47 12.72
N ILE A 295 -2.39 -15.48 12.18
CA ILE A 295 -3.24 -16.38 12.99
C ILE A 295 -2.39 -17.05 14.08
N MET A 296 -1.24 -17.62 13.69
CA MET A 296 -0.32 -18.27 14.62
C MET A 296 0.23 -17.29 15.67
N HIS A 297 0.61 -16.08 15.26
CA HIS A 297 1.09 -15.04 16.17
C HIS A 297 0.02 -14.65 17.21
N VAL A 298 -1.23 -14.51 16.77
CA VAL A 298 -2.36 -14.26 17.68
C VAL A 298 -2.57 -15.45 18.62
N ALA A 299 -2.56 -16.69 18.12
CA ALA A 299 -2.70 -17.89 18.94
C ALA A 299 -1.60 -18.00 20.01
N LEU A 300 -0.33 -17.80 19.64
CA LEU A 300 0.81 -17.94 20.56
C LEU A 300 0.90 -16.81 21.59
N HIS A 301 0.71 -15.56 21.17
CA HIS A 301 0.87 -14.42 22.08
C HIS A 301 -0.41 -14.02 22.82
N HIS A 302 -1.58 -14.28 22.23
CA HIS A 302 -2.86 -13.82 22.74
C HIS A 302 -3.86 -14.96 23.03
N GLY A 303 -3.54 -16.21 22.69
CA GLY A 303 -4.41 -17.36 22.95
C GLY A 303 -4.64 -17.69 24.43
N LYS A 304 -3.90 -17.08 25.37
CA LYS A 304 -4.22 -17.15 26.81
C LYS A 304 -5.35 -16.20 27.23
N TYR A 305 -5.74 -15.25 26.36
CA TYR A 305 -6.75 -14.23 26.63
C TYR A 305 -8.02 -14.41 25.77
N VAL A 306 -8.04 -15.43 24.90
CA VAL A 306 -9.17 -15.88 24.07
C VAL A 306 -9.63 -17.21 24.65
#